data_AF-A0A1V4QRV9-F1
#
_entry.id   AF-A0A1V4QRV9-F1
#
_cell.length_a   1.000
_cell.length_b   1.000
_cell.length_c   1.000
_cell.angle_alpha   90.00
_cell.angle_beta   90.00
_cell.angle_gamma   90.00
#
_symmetry.space_group_name_H-M   'P 1'
#
loop_
_entity.id
_entity.type
_entity.pdbx_description
1 polymer ?
#
loop_
_entity_poly.entity_id
_entity_poly.type
_entity_poly.pdbx_seq_one_letter_code
_entity_poly.pdbx_strand_id
1 'polypeptide(L)'
;MIYAFAAAIAKVMLSARHVSFASVMGGPCLEILGGLAVGAAVGVMLHALIRRSRDRADVLVYALGAILLATGLANAMGLSLILANLAVGAMVANISARAAERAYRTVEQITAPIYALFFVVAGAHLDLRLFAALSLLGVVYIVGRSAGLIGGAWLGATLSRAEPNVRRYLGLGILSQAGVAVGLALTVANQFRAPEYGPLGRQLAAMTINTIAATTIVFEIVGPITTKIALSRAGEIGQVKQTPGEAS
;
A
#
# COMPACT_ATOMS: atom_id res chain seq x y z
N MET A 1 1.23 -0.63 8.81
CA MET A 1 1.75 0.08 10.00
C MET A 1 0.67 0.26 11.07
N ILE A 2 -0.29 1.19 10.92
CA ILE A 2 -1.34 1.45 11.95
C ILE A 2 -2.11 0.19 12.32
N TYR A 3 -2.42 -0.64 11.30
CA TYR A 3 -3.05 -1.95 11.47
C TYR A 3 -2.37 -2.81 12.56
N ALA A 4 -1.05 -2.99 12.44
CA ALA A 4 -0.31 -3.92 13.29
C ALA A 4 -0.34 -3.47 14.75
N PHE A 5 -0.27 -2.16 15.00
CA PHE A 5 -0.43 -1.56 16.33
C PHE A 5 -1.87 -1.66 16.86
N ALA A 6 -2.88 -1.43 16.02
CA ALA A 6 -4.28 -1.55 16.43
C ALA A 6 -4.66 -2.99 16.83
N ALA A 7 -4.22 -3.99 16.04
CA ALA A 7 -4.45 -5.39 16.35
C ALA A 7 -3.72 -5.84 17.62
N ALA A 8 -2.48 -5.35 17.80
CA ALA A 8 -1.71 -5.49 19.02
C ALA A 8 -2.51 -5.02 20.26
N ILE A 9 -3.02 -3.79 20.24
CA ILE A 9 -3.81 -3.21 21.33
C ILE A 9 -5.10 -4.02 21.55
N ALA A 10 -5.80 -4.39 20.49
CA ALA A 10 -7.03 -5.18 20.58
C ALA A 10 -6.79 -6.56 21.23
N LYS A 11 -5.67 -7.24 20.92
CA LYS A 11 -5.29 -8.49 21.58
C LYS A 11 -5.05 -8.30 23.08
N VAL A 12 -4.37 -7.23 23.49
CA VAL A 12 -4.17 -6.91 24.91
C VAL A 12 -5.50 -6.72 25.64
N MET A 13 -6.45 -6.01 25.02
CA MET A 13 -7.78 -5.79 25.60
C MET A 13 -8.60 -7.08 25.72
N LEU A 14 -8.45 -8.02 24.79
CA LEU A 14 -9.19 -9.29 24.79
C LEU A 14 -8.58 -10.36 25.69
N SER A 15 -7.25 -10.42 25.80
CA SER A 15 -6.56 -11.52 26.50
C SER A 15 -6.46 -11.35 28.02
N ALA A 16 -6.93 -10.23 28.60
CA ALA A 16 -6.91 -9.93 30.05
C ALA A 16 -5.57 -10.24 30.78
N ARG A 17 -4.46 -10.30 30.03
CA ARG A 17 -3.10 -10.59 30.53
C ARG A 17 -2.24 -9.34 30.36
N HIS A 18 -1.31 -9.14 31.28
CA HIS A 18 -0.23 -8.16 31.16
C HIS A 18 0.73 -8.57 30.03
N VAL A 19 0.40 -8.20 28.79
CA VAL A 19 1.33 -8.33 27.67
C VAL A 19 2.26 -7.11 27.70
N SER A 20 3.58 -7.35 27.72
CA SER A 20 4.58 -6.27 27.68
C SER A 20 4.46 -5.46 26.38
N PHE A 21 4.41 -4.14 26.48
CA PHE A 21 4.36 -3.24 25.33
C PHE A 21 5.51 -3.48 24.33
N ALA A 22 6.68 -3.89 24.82
CA ALA A 22 7.86 -4.18 24.01
C ALA A 22 7.68 -5.41 23.10
N SER A 23 7.04 -6.49 23.58
CA SER A 23 6.79 -7.68 22.75
C SER A 23 5.73 -7.44 21.69
N VAL A 24 4.84 -6.47 21.94
CA VAL A 24 3.76 -6.08 21.05
C VAL A 24 4.24 -5.16 19.92
N MET A 25 5.23 -4.30 20.17
CA MET A 25 5.79 -3.41 19.14
C MET A 25 6.93 -4.03 18.31
N GLY A 26 7.64 -5.03 18.84
CA GLY A 26 8.80 -5.61 18.16
C GLY A 26 8.48 -6.26 16.81
N GLY A 27 7.38 -7.02 16.74
CA GLY A 27 6.96 -7.70 15.50
C GLY A 27 6.72 -6.75 14.33
N PRO A 28 5.84 -5.74 14.45
CA PRO A 28 5.59 -4.78 13.39
C PRO A 28 6.83 -3.99 12.94
N CYS A 29 7.71 -3.62 13.87
CA CYS A 29 8.96 -2.93 13.53
C CYS A 29 9.88 -3.81 12.68
N LEU A 30 10.01 -5.09 13.04
CA LEU A 30 10.83 -6.05 12.30
C LEU A 30 10.26 -6.33 10.91
N GLU A 31 8.95 -6.49 10.78
CA GLU A 31 8.27 -6.69 9.48
C GLU A 31 8.60 -5.56 8.48
N ILE A 32 8.72 -4.34 8.99
CA ILE A 32 8.89 -3.12 8.20
C ILE A 32 10.36 -2.88 7.89
N LEU A 33 11.21 -2.83 8.92
CA LEU A 33 12.64 -2.61 8.75
C LEU A 33 13.28 -3.76 7.98
N GLY A 34 12.85 -5.00 8.26
CA GLY A 34 13.28 -6.17 7.50
C GLY A 34 12.86 -6.09 6.03
N GLY A 35 11.60 -5.71 5.76
CA GLY A 35 11.11 -5.53 4.39
C GLY A 35 11.91 -4.48 3.62
N LEU A 36 12.17 -3.32 4.24
CA LEU A 36 13.02 -2.27 3.66
C LEU A 36 14.45 -2.75 3.41
N ALA A 37 15.06 -3.47 4.36
CA ALA A 37 16.42 -3.97 4.24
C ALA A 37 16.55 -5.01 3.11
N VAL A 38 15.63 -5.98 3.06
CA VAL A 38 15.58 -6.99 1.99
C VAL A 38 15.38 -6.32 0.64
N GLY A 39 14.42 -5.39 0.54
CA GLY A 39 14.16 -4.66 -0.70
C GLY A 39 15.35 -3.82 -1.16
N ALA A 40 16.03 -3.13 -0.24
CA ALA A 40 17.24 -2.38 -0.57
C ALA A 40 18.37 -3.30 -1.07
N ALA A 41 18.61 -4.44 -0.42
CA ALA A 41 19.62 -5.41 -0.85
C ALA A 41 19.32 -5.96 -2.25
N VAL A 42 18.07 -6.36 -2.51
CA VAL A 42 17.62 -6.83 -3.83
C VAL A 42 17.68 -5.71 -4.87
N GLY A 43 17.40 -4.46 -4.50
CA GLY A 43 17.53 -3.30 -5.37
C GLY A 43 18.97 -3.01 -5.80
N VAL A 44 19.94 -3.13 -4.88
CA VAL A 44 21.38 -3.05 -5.20
C VAL A 44 21.78 -4.15 -6.18
N MET A 45 21.32 -5.38 -5.94
CA MET A 45 21.53 -6.52 -6.85
C MET A 45 20.95 -6.24 -8.24
N LEU A 46 19.69 -5.78 -8.32
CA LEU A 46 19.02 -5.46 -9.58
C LEU A 46 19.78 -4.36 -10.35
N HIS A 47 20.22 -3.30 -9.67
CA HIS A 47 21.04 -2.26 -10.27
C HIS A 47 22.33 -2.84 -10.89
N ALA A 48 23.04 -3.71 -10.17
CA ALA A 48 24.26 -4.34 -10.67
C ALA A 48 24.01 -5.20 -11.93
N LEU A 49 22.89 -5.93 -11.97
CA LEU A 49 22.48 -6.73 -13.13
C LEU A 49 22.11 -5.86 -14.34
N ILE A 50 21.31 -4.81 -14.14
CA ILE A 50 20.93 -3.87 -15.21
C ILE A 50 22.16 -3.20 -15.82
N ARG A 51 23.15 -2.82 -15.00
CA ARG A 51 24.38 -2.18 -15.47
C ARG A 51 25.20 -3.10 -16.39
N ARG A 52 25.10 -4.42 -16.19
CA ARG A 52 25.84 -5.41 -16.98
C ARG A 52 25.14 -5.79 -18.28
N SER A 53 23.82 -5.62 -18.36
CA SER A 53 23.06 -5.96 -19.56
C SER A 53 22.98 -4.79 -20.56
N ARG A 54 23.01 -5.15 -21.85
CA ARG A 54 22.81 -4.23 -22.98
C ARG A 54 21.38 -4.28 -23.55
N ASP A 55 20.69 -5.41 -23.38
CA ASP A 55 19.39 -5.65 -24.03
C ASP A 55 18.20 -5.34 -23.11
N ARG A 56 17.08 -4.93 -23.71
CA ARG A 56 15.85 -4.62 -22.98
C ARG A 56 15.16 -5.88 -22.45
N ALA A 57 15.23 -6.99 -23.20
CA ALA A 57 14.63 -8.26 -22.78
C ALA A 57 15.24 -8.77 -21.47
N ASP A 58 16.57 -8.73 -21.35
CA ASP A 58 17.28 -9.08 -20.13
C ASP A 58 16.86 -8.23 -18.93
N VAL A 59 16.71 -6.92 -19.14
CA VAL A 59 16.26 -5.99 -18.08
C VAL A 59 14.88 -6.38 -17.57
N LEU A 60 13.97 -6.81 -18.46
CA LEU A 60 12.65 -7.28 -18.07
C LEU A 60 12.76 -8.50 -17.16
N VAL A 61 13.57 -9.48 -17.60
CA VAL A 61 13.80 -10.73 -16.86
C VAL A 61 14.42 -10.44 -15.50
N TYR A 62 15.40 -9.55 -15.42
CA TYR A 62 16.02 -9.17 -14.15
C TYR A 62 15.07 -8.41 -13.24
N ALA A 63 14.26 -7.49 -13.77
CA ALA A 63 13.27 -6.75 -13.00
C ALA A 63 12.21 -7.69 -12.42
N LEU A 64 11.64 -8.57 -13.26
CA LEU A 64 10.68 -9.59 -12.82
C LEU A 64 11.31 -10.56 -11.82
N GLY A 65 12.53 -11.01 -12.07
CA GLY A 65 13.28 -11.88 -11.16
C GLY A 65 13.52 -11.22 -9.80
N ALA A 66 13.89 -9.94 -9.77
CA ALA A 66 14.07 -9.17 -8.54
C ALA A 66 12.74 -8.98 -7.80
N ILE A 67 11.63 -8.70 -8.50
CA ILE A 67 10.29 -8.60 -7.91
C ILE A 67 9.89 -9.93 -7.27
N LEU A 68 10.03 -11.05 -7.99
CA LEU A 68 9.70 -12.39 -7.48
C LEU A 68 10.61 -12.79 -6.32
N LEU A 69 11.91 -12.48 -6.39
CA LEU A 69 12.87 -12.75 -5.32
C LEU A 69 12.54 -11.95 -4.06
N ALA A 70 12.32 -10.64 -4.17
CA ALA A 70 11.94 -9.79 -3.03
C ALA A 70 10.62 -10.25 -2.42
N THR A 71 9.64 -10.60 -3.25
CA THR A 71 8.34 -11.15 -2.83
C THR A 71 8.51 -12.48 -2.10
N GLY A 72 9.32 -13.40 -2.65
CA GLY A 72 9.58 -14.72 -2.05
C GLY A 72 10.32 -14.63 -0.72
N LEU A 73 11.37 -13.80 -0.64
CA LEU A 73 12.12 -13.55 0.58
C LEU A 73 11.23 -12.88 1.65
N ALA A 74 10.47 -11.85 1.26
CA ALA A 74 9.55 -11.19 2.19
C ALA A 74 8.52 -12.17 2.72
N ASN A 75 7.92 -13.00 1.86
CA ASN A 75 6.94 -14.00 2.29
C ASN A 75 7.56 -15.07 3.21
N ALA A 76 8.75 -15.59 2.87
CA ALA A 76 9.44 -16.60 3.68
C ALA A 76 9.84 -16.10 5.07
N MET A 77 10.19 -14.81 5.18
CA MET A 77 10.60 -14.16 6.42
C MET A 77 9.42 -13.49 7.17
N GLY A 78 8.20 -13.55 6.64
CA GLY A 78 7.03 -12.90 7.23
C GLY A 78 7.09 -11.37 7.22
N LEU A 79 7.75 -10.79 6.22
CA LEU A 79 7.93 -9.34 6.03
C LEU A 79 6.88 -8.77 5.07
N SER A 80 6.77 -7.43 5.02
CA SER A 80 5.83 -6.76 4.12
C SER A 80 6.28 -6.85 2.66
N LEU A 81 5.52 -7.59 1.84
CA LEU A 81 5.80 -7.80 0.42
C LEU A 81 5.75 -6.48 -0.38
N ILE A 82 4.79 -5.62 -0.07
CA ILE A 82 4.63 -4.32 -0.73
C ILE A 82 5.83 -3.43 -0.42
N LEU A 83 6.23 -3.37 0.85
CA LEU A 83 7.31 -2.51 1.29
C LEU A 83 8.66 -2.99 0.74
N ALA A 84 8.88 -4.31 0.69
CA ALA A 84 10.08 -4.88 0.09
C ALA A 84 10.20 -4.52 -1.40
N ASN A 85 9.14 -4.72 -2.19
CA ASN A 85 9.17 -4.37 -3.61
C ASN A 85 9.25 -2.86 -3.85
N LEU A 86 8.61 -2.04 -3.01
CA LEU A 86 8.76 -0.58 -3.05
C LEU A 86 10.21 -0.17 -2.79
N ALA A 87 10.87 -0.79 -1.81
CA ALA A 87 12.27 -0.53 -1.49
C ALA A 87 13.22 -0.97 -2.61
N VAL A 88 12.93 -2.05 -3.36
CA VAL A 88 13.68 -2.42 -4.57
C VAL A 88 13.67 -1.26 -5.58
N GLY A 89 12.47 -0.78 -5.94
CA GLY A 89 12.33 0.30 -6.91
C GLY A 89 12.96 1.60 -6.42
N ALA A 90 12.70 1.97 -5.16
CA ALA A 90 13.29 3.15 -4.54
C ALA A 90 14.82 3.08 -4.53
N MET A 91 15.40 1.92 -4.20
CA MET A 91 16.86 1.77 -4.15
C MET A 91 17.48 1.91 -5.55
N VAL A 92 16.90 1.29 -6.57
CA VAL A 92 17.38 1.46 -7.96
C VAL A 92 17.28 2.92 -8.41
N ALA A 93 16.17 3.61 -8.10
CA ALA A 93 15.95 5.02 -8.41
C ALA A 93 16.98 5.95 -7.75
N ASN A 94 17.40 5.63 -6.52
CA ASN A 94 18.37 6.43 -5.77
C ASN A 94 19.83 6.13 -6.15
N ILE A 95 20.14 4.95 -6.71
CA ILE A 95 21.51 4.64 -7.17
C ILE A 95 21.77 5.23 -8.57
N SER A 96 20.85 5.07 -9.52
CA SER A 96 21.08 5.45 -10.91
C SER A 96 19.78 5.73 -11.65
N ALA A 97 19.57 7.01 -12.00
CA ALA A 97 18.43 7.45 -12.80
C ALA A 97 18.35 6.69 -14.15
N ARG A 98 19.49 6.40 -14.79
CA ARG A 98 19.53 5.65 -16.05
C ARG A 98 19.09 4.20 -15.90
N ALA A 99 19.50 3.54 -14.81
CA ALA A 99 19.08 2.16 -14.53
C ALA A 99 17.59 2.11 -14.18
N ALA A 100 17.10 3.08 -13.41
CA ALA A 100 15.71 3.23 -13.05
C ALA A 100 14.82 3.43 -14.28
N GLU A 101 15.19 4.34 -15.19
CA GLU A 101 14.46 4.58 -16.43
C GLU A 101 14.40 3.33 -17.31
N ARG A 102 15.52 2.59 -17.43
CA ARG A 102 15.56 1.32 -18.17
C ARG A 102 14.62 0.28 -17.56
N ALA A 103 14.64 0.13 -16.23
CA ALA A 103 13.76 -0.80 -15.54
C ALA A 103 12.29 -0.40 -15.71
N TYR A 104 11.98 0.88 -15.49
CA TYR A 104 10.64 1.45 -15.60
C TYR A 104 10.04 1.21 -16.98
N ARG A 105 10.70 1.64 -18.07
CA ARG A 105 10.18 1.47 -19.44
C ARG A 105 9.90 0.03 -19.81
N THR A 106 10.68 -0.89 -19.24
CA THR A 106 10.58 -2.31 -19.54
C THR A 106 9.43 -2.95 -18.76
N VAL A 107 9.27 -2.61 -17.48
CA VAL A 107 8.15 -3.05 -16.64
C VAL A 107 6.83 -2.41 -17.09
N GLU A 108 6.85 -1.17 -17.56
CA GLU A 108 5.68 -0.44 -18.06
C GLU A 108 4.97 -1.19 -19.20
N GLN A 109 5.73 -1.86 -20.07
CA GLN A 109 5.18 -2.65 -21.19
C GLN A 109 4.25 -3.78 -20.75
N ILE A 110 4.52 -4.39 -19.60
CA ILE A 110 3.69 -5.46 -19.03
C ILE A 110 2.71 -4.96 -17.96
N THR A 111 2.78 -3.68 -17.61
CA THR A 111 1.95 -3.11 -16.54
C THR A 111 0.48 -3.01 -16.97
N ALA A 112 0.21 -2.62 -18.21
CA ALA A 112 -1.14 -2.51 -18.74
C ALA A 112 -1.96 -3.82 -18.64
N PRO A 113 -1.49 -4.99 -19.10
CA PRO A 113 -2.23 -6.23 -18.94
C PRO A 113 -2.36 -6.66 -17.47
N ILE A 114 -1.37 -6.38 -16.62
CA ILE A 114 -1.46 -6.65 -15.17
C ILE A 114 -2.57 -5.80 -14.54
N TYR A 115 -2.65 -4.51 -14.89
CA TYR A 115 -3.72 -3.63 -14.42
C TYR A 115 -5.10 -4.08 -14.92
N ALA A 116 -5.21 -4.48 -16.18
CA ALA A 116 -6.46 -5.03 -16.70
C ALA A 116 -6.90 -6.27 -15.92
N LEU A 117 -6.01 -7.24 -15.69
CA LEU A 117 -6.31 -8.42 -14.90
C LEU A 117 -6.68 -8.06 -13.46
N PHE A 118 -5.92 -7.16 -12.83
CA PHE A 118 -6.21 -6.67 -11.49
C PHE A 118 -7.59 -6.04 -11.38
N PHE A 119 -7.96 -5.14 -12.30
CA PHE A 119 -9.26 -4.47 -12.28
C PHE A 119 -10.41 -5.42 -12.60
N VAL A 120 -10.23 -6.40 -13.48
CA VAL A 120 -11.22 -7.45 -13.74
C VAL A 120 -11.45 -8.29 -12.49
N VAL A 121 -10.38 -8.74 -11.83
CA VAL A 121 -10.47 -9.53 -10.59
C VAL A 121 -11.08 -8.71 -9.46
N ALA A 122 -10.65 -7.45 -9.27
CA ALA A 122 -11.21 -6.55 -8.26
C ALA A 122 -12.71 -6.30 -8.51
N GLY A 123 -13.09 -6.01 -9.75
CA GLY A 123 -14.49 -5.85 -10.15
C GLY A 123 -15.31 -7.12 -9.97
N ALA A 124 -14.75 -8.30 -10.21
CA ALA A 124 -15.42 -9.58 -9.98
C ALA A 124 -15.66 -9.89 -8.49
N HIS A 125 -14.81 -9.37 -7.60
CA HIS A 125 -14.98 -9.47 -6.15
C HIS A 125 -15.90 -8.39 -5.56
N LEU A 126 -16.35 -7.42 -6.38
CA LEU A 126 -17.22 -6.35 -5.94
C LEU A 126 -18.64 -6.90 -5.73
N ASP A 127 -18.97 -7.18 -4.47
CA ASP A 127 -20.32 -7.59 -4.08
C ASP A 127 -21.09 -6.42 -3.46
N LEU A 128 -22.03 -5.86 -4.24
CA LEU A 128 -22.90 -4.76 -3.79
C LEU A 128 -23.81 -5.16 -2.62
N ARG A 129 -24.01 -6.45 -2.35
CA ARG A 129 -24.76 -6.90 -1.17
C ARG A 129 -24.05 -6.55 0.13
N LEU A 130 -22.73 -6.35 0.09
CA LEU A 130 -21.95 -5.87 1.24
C LEU A 130 -22.32 -4.43 1.64
N PHE A 131 -22.95 -3.64 0.75
CA PHE A 131 -23.52 -2.35 1.18
C PHE A 131 -24.64 -2.52 2.19
N ALA A 132 -25.41 -3.61 2.15
CA ALA A 132 -26.40 -3.89 3.19
C ALA A 132 -25.74 -4.17 4.56
N ALA A 133 -24.46 -4.53 4.58
CA ALA A 133 -23.67 -4.72 5.79
C ALA A 133 -23.03 -3.41 6.32
N LEU A 134 -23.21 -2.27 5.63
CA LEU A 134 -22.80 -0.95 6.15
C LEU A 134 -23.69 -0.57 7.33
N SER A 135 -23.23 -0.95 8.52
CA SER A 135 -23.76 -0.48 9.79
C SER A 135 -23.24 0.92 10.13
N LEU A 136 -23.73 1.51 11.22
CA LEU A 136 -23.22 2.75 11.81
C LEU A 136 -21.68 2.73 11.94
N LEU A 137 -21.09 1.58 12.23
CA LEU A 137 -19.64 1.41 12.36
C LEU A 137 -18.90 1.69 11.05
N GLY A 138 -19.47 1.34 9.90
CA GLY A 138 -18.89 1.65 8.59
C GLY A 138 -18.95 3.14 8.26
N VAL A 139 -20.02 3.84 8.66
CA VAL A 139 -20.10 5.30 8.52
C VAL A 139 -19.04 5.98 9.39
N VAL A 140 -18.92 5.57 10.65
CA VAL A 140 -17.88 6.07 11.57
C VAL A 140 -16.48 5.79 11.00
N TYR A 141 -16.25 4.60 10.44
CA TYR A 141 -14.99 4.26 9.78
C TYR A 141 -14.70 5.17 8.58
N ILE A 142 -15.67 5.39 7.69
CA ILE A 142 -15.48 6.24 6.50
C ILE A 142 -15.11 7.66 6.92
N VAL A 143 -15.85 8.25 7.86
CA VAL A 143 -15.60 9.61 8.33
C VAL A 143 -14.27 9.70 9.06
N GLY A 144 -14.01 8.79 10.02
CA GLY A 144 -12.78 8.78 10.80
C GLY A 144 -11.55 8.55 9.92
N ARG A 145 -11.62 7.62 8.97
CA ARG A 145 -10.55 7.38 7.99
C ARG A 145 -10.33 8.60 7.13
N SER A 146 -11.38 9.16 6.53
CA SER A 146 -11.26 10.32 5.64
C SER A 146 -10.68 11.53 6.36
N ALA A 147 -11.18 11.83 7.57
CA ALA A 147 -10.68 12.92 8.39
C ALA A 147 -9.23 12.69 8.82
N GLY A 148 -8.88 11.49 9.28
CA GLY A 148 -7.52 11.14 9.67
C GLY A 148 -6.52 11.21 8.51
N LEU A 149 -6.92 10.74 7.33
CA LEU A 149 -6.07 10.73 6.14
C LEU A 149 -5.88 12.14 5.58
N ILE A 150 -6.96 12.91 5.44
CA ILE A 150 -6.91 14.29 4.94
C ILE A 150 -6.17 15.19 5.93
N GLY A 151 -6.54 15.13 7.21
CA GLY A 151 -5.92 15.91 8.27
C GLY A 151 -4.45 15.53 8.48
N GLY A 152 -4.12 14.24 8.49
CA GLY A 152 -2.77 13.73 8.59
C GLY A 152 -1.88 14.12 7.40
N ALA A 153 -2.41 14.02 6.17
CA ALA A 153 -1.70 14.46 4.97
C ALA A 153 -1.46 15.98 4.99
N TRP A 154 -2.46 16.76 5.40
CA TRP A 154 -2.31 18.21 5.54
C TRP A 154 -1.28 18.58 6.60
N LEU A 155 -1.33 17.95 7.78
CA LEU A 155 -0.35 18.17 8.85
C LEU A 155 1.07 17.79 8.40
N GLY A 156 1.23 16.61 7.80
CA GLY A 156 2.52 16.13 7.31
C GLY A 156 3.11 17.05 6.23
N ALA A 157 2.30 17.46 5.25
CA ALA A 157 2.69 18.40 4.21
C ALA A 157 3.02 19.80 4.76
N THR A 158 2.31 20.24 5.81
CA THR A 158 2.60 21.52 6.48
C THR A 158 3.94 21.45 7.20
N LEU A 159 4.19 20.38 7.94
CA LEU A 159 5.42 20.21 8.71
C LEU A 159 6.65 20.05 7.81
N SER A 160 6.50 19.37 6.68
CA SER A 160 7.56 19.21 5.67
C SER A 160 7.74 20.44 4.76
N ARG A 161 6.92 21.48 4.93
CA ARG A 161 6.90 22.69 4.07
C ARG A 161 6.72 22.36 2.58
N ALA A 162 5.88 21.37 2.28
CA ALA A 162 5.54 21.00 0.92
C ALA A 162 4.78 22.13 0.18
N GLU A 163 4.77 22.05 -1.15
CA GLU A 163 4.09 23.00 -2.02
C GLU A 163 2.59 23.16 -1.66
N PRO A 164 1.99 24.36 -1.80
CA PRO A 164 0.60 24.60 -1.38
C PRO A 164 -0.43 23.64 -1.99
N ASN A 165 -0.21 23.22 -3.24
CA ASN A 165 -1.06 22.25 -3.93
C ASN A 165 -1.02 20.88 -3.25
N VAL A 166 0.19 20.39 -2.93
CA VAL A 166 0.37 19.13 -2.19
C VAL A 166 -0.31 19.21 -0.83
N ARG A 167 -0.09 20.30 -0.09
CA ARG A 167 -0.69 20.51 1.23
C ARG A 167 -2.23 20.50 1.19
N ARG A 168 -2.84 21.05 0.15
CA ARG A 168 -4.30 21.21 0.05
C ARG A 168 -5.00 19.99 -0.55
N TYR A 169 -4.37 19.29 -1.49
CA TYR A 169 -5.04 18.28 -2.32
C TYR A 169 -4.54 16.86 -2.13
N LEU A 170 -3.35 16.64 -1.55
CA LEU A 170 -2.80 15.29 -1.34
C LEU A 170 -3.77 14.39 -0.59
N GLY A 171 -4.35 14.87 0.51
CA GLY A 171 -5.30 14.12 1.33
C GLY A 171 -6.51 13.59 0.55
N LEU A 172 -7.02 14.37 -0.40
CA LEU A 172 -8.11 13.95 -1.29
C LEU A 172 -7.64 12.97 -2.37
N GLY A 173 -6.38 13.10 -2.80
CA GLY A 173 -5.76 12.25 -3.81
C GLY A 173 -5.47 10.82 -3.35
N ILE A 174 -5.25 10.62 -2.04
CA ILE A 174 -4.91 9.31 -1.45
C ILE A 174 -6.08 8.61 -0.74
N LEU A 175 -7.30 9.11 -0.89
CA LEU A 175 -8.51 8.52 -0.29
C LEU A 175 -8.80 7.10 -0.79
N SER A 176 -8.35 6.77 -2.00
CA SER A 176 -8.58 5.47 -2.61
C SER A 176 -8.03 4.33 -1.74
N GLN A 177 -8.80 3.24 -1.67
CA GLN A 177 -8.47 2.05 -0.91
C GLN A 177 -8.47 0.86 -1.86
N ALA A 178 -7.37 0.12 -1.93
CA ALA A 178 -7.22 -1.03 -2.82
C ALA A 178 -7.31 -2.37 -2.06
N GLY A 179 -7.24 -3.48 -2.81
CA GLY A 179 -7.34 -4.86 -2.31
C GLY A 179 -6.37 -5.24 -1.17
N VAL A 180 -5.28 -4.50 -0.99
CA VAL A 180 -4.38 -4.65 0.18
C VAL A 180 -5.14 -4.50 1.50
N ALA A 181 -6.12 -3.60 1.57
CA ALA A 181 -6.93 -3.41 2.78
C ALA A 181 -7.78 -4.65 3.09
N VAL A 182 -8.35 -5.28 2.07
CA VAL A 182 -9.13 -6.52 2.20
C VAL A 182 -8.22 -7.69 2.63
N GLY A 183 -7.04 -7.82 2.02
CA GLY A 183 -6.04 -8.83 2.41
C GLY A 183 -5.62 -8.70 3.87
N LEU A 184 -5.38 -7.47 4.34
CA LEU A 184 -5.09 -7.20 5.76
C LEU A 184 -6.29 -7.54 6.65
N ALA A 185 -7.51 -7.19 6.26
CA ALA A 185 -8.73 -7.52 7.02
C ALA A 185 -8.93 -9.04 7.20
N LEU A 186 -8.61 -9.82 6.17
CA LEU A 186 -8.65 -11.28 6.23
C LEU A 186 -7.60 -11.82 7.19
N THR A 187 -6.37 -11.31 7.13
CA THR A 187 -5.30 -11.67 8.07
C THR A 187 -5.72 -11.37 9.52
N VAL A 188 -6.34 -10.23 9.77
CA VAL A 188 -6.91 -9.87 11.08
C VAL A 188 -7.95 -10.87 11.53
N ALA A 189 -8.94 -11.09 10.68
CA ALA A 189 -10.04 -11.96 11.02
C ALA A 189 -9.56 -13.37 11.32
N ASN A 190 -8.56 -13.87 10.60
CA ASN A 190 -7.97 -15.17 10.87
C ASN A 190 -7.25 -15.21 12.22
N GLN A 191 -6.56 -14.13 12.62
CA GLN A 191 -5.95 -14.03 13.94
C GLN A 191 -7.00 -14.00 15.06
N PHE A 192 -8.06 -13.19 14.94
CA PHE A 192 -9.09 -13.06 15.98
C PHE A 192 -10.11 -14.20 15.99
N ARG A 193 -10.16 -15.04 14.95
CA ARG A 193 -10.92 -16.30 14.93
C ARG A 193 -10.26 -17.41 15.75
N ALA A 194 -9.03 -17.23 16.20
CA ALA A 194 -8.35 -18.22 17.02
C ALA A 194 -9.20 -18.55 18.28
N PRO A 195 -9.24 -19.84 18.71
CA PRO A 195 -10.08 -20.26 19.82
C PRO A 195 -9.86 -19.46 21.11
N GLU A 196 -8.63 -18.95 21.31
CA GLU A 196 -8.22 -18.16 22.47
C GLU A 196 -9.00 -16.86 22.67
N TYR A 197 -9.60 -16.29 21.62
CA TYR A 197 -10.39 -15.04 21.70
C TYR A 197 -11.91 -15.28 21.82
N GLY A 198 -12.35 -16.54 21.82
CA GLY A 198 -13.72 -16.93 22.07
C GLY A 198 -14.77 -16.33 21.11
N PRO A 199 -16.04 -16.21 21.55
CA PRO A 199 -17.12 -15.63 20.75
C PRO A 199 -16.90 -14.17 20.36
N LEU A 200 -16.30 -13.37 21.24
CA LEU A 200 -16.00 -11.95 21.03
C LEU A 200 -14.99 -11.75 19.89
N GLY A 201 -13.91 -12.54 19.84
CA GLY A 201 -12.92 -12.50 18.75
C GLY A 201 -13.54 -12.83 17.39
N ARG A 202 -14.40 -13.85 17.33
CA ARG A 202 -15.15 -14.20 16.11
C ARG A 202 -16.07 -13.08 15.65
N GLN A 203 -16.74 -12.40 16.59
CA GLN A 203 -17.59 -11.26 16.28
C GLN A 203 -16.78 -10.09 15.73
N LEU A 204 -15.65 -9.74 16.36
CA LEU A 204 -14.73 -8.69 15.88
C LEU A 204 -14.15 -9.00 14.50
N ALA A 205 -13.77 -10.26 14.25
CA ALA A 205 -13.31 -10.72 12.94
C ALA A 205 -14.37 -10.49 11.85
N ALA A 206 -15.62 -10.86 12.12
CA ALA A 206 -16.73 -10.66 11.19
C ALA A 206 -17.03 -9.17 10.97
N MET A 207 -17.08 -8.36 12.04
CA MET A 207 -17.28 -6.92 11.93
C MET A 207 -16.16 -6.25 11.11
N THR A 208 -14.92 -6.66 11.33
CA THR A 208 -13.75 -6.12 10.61
C THR A 208 -13.83 -6.41 9.12
N ILE A 209 -14.08 -7.67 8.73
CA ILE A 209 -14.23 -8.04 7.32
C ILE A 209 -15.38 -7.27 6.69
N ASN A 210 -16.57 -7.30 7.29
CA ASN A 210 -17.75 -6.68 6.70
C ASN A 210 -17.56 -5.17 6.53
N THR A 211 -17.00 -4.51 7.54
CA THR A 211 -16.73 -3.07 7.51
C THR A 211 -15.69 -2.73 6.45
N ILE A 212 -14.54 -3.41 6.45
CA ILE A 212 -13.47 -3.10 5.51
C ILE A 212 -13.92 -3.43 4.08
N ALA A 213 -14.60 -4.54 3.85
CA ALA A 213 -15.09 -4.91 2.53
C ALA A 213 -16.10 -3.88 2.00
N ALA A 214 -17.12 -3.52 2.80
CA ALA A 214 -18.13 -2.56 2.38
C ALA A 214 -17.55 -1.15 2.16
N THR A 215 -16.67 -0.69 3.06
CA THR A 215 -16.02 0.62 2.94
C THR A 215 -14.97 0.66 1.82
N THR A 216 -14.32 -0.46 1.48
CA THR A 216 -13.43 -0.56 0.31
C THR A 216 -14.21 -0.20 -0.96
N ILE A 217 -15.42 -0.75 -1.15
CA ILE A 217 -16.23 -0.46 -2.33
C ILE A 217 -16.53 1.05 -2.42
N VAL A 218 -16.88 1.68 -1.29
CA VAL A 218 -17.10 3.13 -1.23
C VAL A 218 -15.85 3.90 -1.67
N PHE A 219 -14.69 3.55 -1.13
CA PHE A 219 -13.44 4.24 -1.45
C PHE A 219 -12.86 3.89 -2.84
N GLU A 220 -13.20 2.74 -3.42
CA GLU A 220 -12.85 2.41 -4.82
C GLU A 220 -13.64 3.25 -5.82
N ILE A 221 -14.88 3.63 -5.48
CA ILE A 221 -15.70 4.52 -6.32
C ILE A 221 -15.32 5.98 -6.07
N VAL A 222 -15.31 6.40 -4.80
CA VAL A 222 -15.07 7.80 -4.40
C VAL A 222 -13.61 8.19 -4.65
N GLY A 223 -12.65 7.29 -4.42
CA GLY A 223 -11.22 7.56 -4.51
C GLY A 223 -10.77 8.13 -5.85
N PRO A 224 -11.00 7.45 -6.99
CA PRO A 224 -10.63 7.97 -8.31
C PRO A 224 -11.29 9.31 -8.64
N ILE A 225 -12.53 9.51 -8.20
CA ILE A 225 -13.26 10.78 -8.38
C ILE A 225 -12.56 11.89 -7.59
N THR A 226 -12.24 11.67 -6.31
CA THR A 226 -11.55 12.66 -5.48
C THR A 226 -10.13 12.91 -5.94
N THR A 227 -9.41 11.89 -6.42
CA THR A 227 -8.09 12.04 -7.04
C THR A 227 -8.16 12.91 -8.31
N LYS A 228 -9.14 12.67 -9.19
CA LYS A 228 -9.35 13.53 -10.37
C LYS A 228 -9.63 14.97 -9.98
N ILE A 229 -10.49 15.20 -8.98
CA ILE A 229 -10.79 16.54 -8.47
C ILE A 229 -9.55 17.19 -7.86
N ALA A 230 -8.76 16.44 -7.07
CA ALA A 230 -7.53 16.90 -6.46
C ALA A 230 -6.52 17.37 -7.51
N LEU A 231 -6.24 16.54 -8.51
CA LEU A 231 -5.32 16.87 -9.61
C LEU A 231 -5.82 18.04 -10.46
N SER A 232 -7.13 18.07 -10.74
CA SER A 232 -7.75 19.17 -11.50
C SER A 232 -7.62 20.50 -10.77
N ARG A 233 -7.89 20.52 -9.46
CA ARG A 233 -7.79 21.73 -8.63
C ARG A 233 -6.35 22.13 -8.31
N ALA A 234 -5.41 21.19 -8.36
CA ALA A 234 -3.98 21.46 -8.29
C ALA A 234 -3.44 22.05 -9.62
N GLY A 235 -4.20 21.97 -10.72
CA GLY A 235 -3.75 22.42 -12.03
C GLY A 235 -2.73 21.48 -12.69
N GLU A 236 -2.64 20.23 -12.24
CA GLU A 236 -1.65 19.24 -12.71
C GLU A 236 -2.15 18.41 -13.91
N ILE A 237 -3.44 18.51 -14.25
CA ILE A 237 -3.98 17.82 -15.43
C ILE A 237 -3.47 18.50 -16.71
N GLY A 238 -2.71 17.75 -17.51
CA GLY A 238 -2.22 18.20 -18.82
C GLY A 238 -0.90 18.95 -18.80
N GLN A 239 -0.26 19.14 -17.64
CA GLN A 239 1.06 19.75 -17.53
C GLN A 239 2.17 18.71 -17.58
N VAL A 240 2.46 18.18 -18.78
CA VAL A 240 3.76 17.55 -19.01
C VAL A 240 4.76 18.70 -19.15
N LYS A 241 5.54 18.96 -18.09
CA LYS A 241 6.72 19.84 -18.17
C LYS A 241 7.63 19.26 -19.26
N GLN A 242 7.65 19.89 -20.43
CA GLN A 242 8.74 19.69 -21.38
C GLN A 242 10.01 20.18 -20.68
N THR A 243 10.90 19.25 -20.31
CA THR A 243 12.21 19.61 -19.77
C THR A 243 12.98 20.36 -20.86
N PRO A 244 13.41 21.62 -20.64
CA PRO A 244 14.21 22.33 -21.63
C PRO A 244 15.63 21.75 -21.58
N GLY A 245 15.98 20.87 -22.54
CA GLY A 245 17.31 20.27 -22.55
C GLY A 245 17.66 19.21 -23.60
N GLU A 246 16.89 19.00 -24.67
CA GLU A 246 17.28 18.12 -25.79
C GLU A 246 17.12 18.83 -27.15
N ALA A 247 17.61 20.06 -27.24
CA ALA A 247 17.86 20.72 -28.53
C ALA A 247 19.17 21.51 -28.45
N SER A 248 20.29 20.82 -28.69
CA SER A 248 21.54 21.31 -29.31
C SER A 248 22.52 20.15 -29.44
#